data_AF-A0A7D8ITQ1-F1
#
_entry.id   AF-A0A7D8ITQ1-F1
#
_cell.length_a   1.000
_cell.length_b   1.000
_cell.length_c   1.000
_cell.angle_alpha   90.00
_cell.angle_beta   90.00
_cell.angle_gamma   90.00
#
_symmetry.space_group_name_H-M   'P 1'
#
loop_
_entity.id
_entity.type
_entity.pdbx_description
1 polymer ?
#
loop_
_entity_poly.entity_id
_entity_poly.type
_entity_poly.pdbx_seq_one_letter_code
_entity_poly.pdbx_strand_id
1 'polypeptide(L)'
;MLVNLCDYKQSVTLIANSGVQFLDFGLTPQESAHYGRFVRKTANGPLLRLDFDLTSGRYTLPGRAGGQPEVVKPESTQTLHYSLDVLDGIWLPLPFLRFNPPRTFIDGPDNWARIQVRKLSEPDSAGNTHRITLAFDSQLAKNMPAALAPCENDLLNGTRFALAWRDEEVADFLDQTWIDGWLRESFLQYASQVENRSEQAIQQALRSFEYQAHWLNLLTLLGEQLTVPEVKFCDTYVKHARNPGRSDSGCRQYAYLRRLDRGSWRCE
;
A
#
# COMPACT_ATOMS: atom_id res chain seq x y z
N MET A 1 -4.38 -3.57 -24.43
CA MET A 1 -5.31 -2.45 -24.22
C MET A 1 -5.34 -2.18 -22.72
N LEU A 2 -4.95 -0.97 -22.27
CA LEU A 2 -4.98 -0.65 -20.83
C LEU A 2 -6.42 -0.47 -20.36
N VAL A 3 -6.70 -0.85 -19.11
CA VAL A 3 -8.00 -0.58 -18.48
C VAL A 3 -8.20 0.93 -18.34
N ASN A 4 -9.44 1.39 -18.53
CA ASN A 4 -9.84 2.77 -18.31
C ASN A 4 -9.81 3.08 -16.81
N LEU A 5 -9.13 4.17 -16.44
CA LEU A 5 -9.05 4.59 -15.06
C LEU A 5 -10.38 5.15 -14.57
N CYS A 6 -10.71 4.85 -13.32
CA CYS A 6 -11.85 5.43 -12.63
C CYS A 6 -11.40 6.64 -11.79
N ASP A 7 -12.21 7.69 -11.79
CA ASP A 7 -12.06 8.78 -10.83
C ASP A 7 -12.74 8.39 -9.51
N TYR A 8 -11.95 7.93 -8.55
CA TYR A 8 -12.46 7.45 -7.27
C TYR A 8 -12.81 8.62 -6.35
N LYS A 9 -14.05 8.60 -5.83
CA LYS A 9 -14.48 9.52 -4.76
C LYS A 9 -13.68 9.25 -3.48
N GLN A 10 -13.76 10.16 -2.51
CA GLN A 10 -13.13 10.02 -1.18
C GLN A 10 -13.46 8.71 -0.44
N SER A 11 -14.53 8.00 -0.82
CA SER A 11 -14.82 6.66 -0.33
C SER A 11 -15.36 5.72 -1.41
N VAL A 12 -14.92 4.46 -1.35
CA VAL A 12 -15.34 3.35 -2.21
C VAL A 12 -16.04 2.28 -1.37
N THR A 13 -17.07 1.65 -1.93
CA THR A 13 -17.77 0.54 -1.29
C THR A 13 -17.41 -0.77 -1.99
N LEU A 14 -16.90 -1.72 -1.23
CA LEU A 14 -16.62 -3.08 -1.68
C LEU A 14 -17.78 -4.01 -1.34
N ILE A 15 -18.05 -4.95 -2.24
CA ILE A 15 -19.08 -5.96 -2.01
C ILE A 15 -18.48 -7.10 -1.18
N ALA A 16 -19.03 -7.35 0.01
CA ALA A 16 -18.58 -8.44 0.86
C ALA A 16 -18.76 -9.82 0.20
N ASN A 17 -17.83 -10.74 0.47
CA ASN A 17 -17.82 -12.12 -0.04
C ASN A 17 -17.92 -12.26 -1.58
N SER A 18 -17.39 -11.28 -2.33
CA SER A 18 -17.37 -11.29 -3.80
C SER A 18 -16.02 -11.71 -4.41
N GLY A 19 -15.02 -12.02 -3.58
CA GLY A 19 -13.67 -12.38 -3.99
C GLY A 19 -12.73 -11.17 -3.97
N VAL A 20 -11.80 -11.11 -4.93
CA VAL A 20 -10.85 -9.99 -5.03
C VAL A 20 -11.46 -8.87 -5.86
N GLN A 21 -11.46 -7.65 -5.33
CA GLN A 21 -11.87 -6.43 -6.03
C GLN A 21 -10.66 -5.51 -6.23
N PHE A 22 -10.58 -4.87 -7.40
CA PHE A 22 -9.44 -4.04 -7.80
C PHE A 22 -9.81 -2.56 -7.85
N LEU A 23 -8.86 -1.71 -7.48
CA LEU A 23 -8.88 -0.27 -7.76
C LEU A 23 -7.64 0.11 -8.57
N ASP A 24 -7.84 0.68 -9.76
CA ASP A 24 -6.77 0.99 -10.72
C ASP A 24 -6.57 2.50 -10.85
N PHE A 25 -5.32 2.92 -10.73
CA PHE A 25 -4.89 4.30 -10.79
C PHE A 25 -3.79 4.50 -11.84
N GLY A 26 -3.70 5.71 -12.35
CA GLY A 26 -2.55 6.20 -13.11
C GLY A 26 -1.85 7.29 -12.32
N LEU A 27 -0.52 7.28 -12.35
CA LEU A 27 0.30 8.30 -11.71
C LEU A 27 1.58 8.54 -12.52
N THR A 28 2.07 9.78 -12.50
CA THR A 28 3.46 10.11 -12.85
C THR A 28 4.18 10.51 -11.57
N PRO A 29 4.93 9.59 -10.95
CA PRO A 29 5.60 9.84 -9.67
C PRO A 29 6.53 11.05 -9.73
N GLN A 30 6.45 11.90 -8.73
CA GLN A 30 7.30 13.08 -8.56
C GLN A 30 8.39 12.79 -7.53
N GLU A 31 9.64 13.11 -7.88
CA GLU A 31 10.77 12.93 -6.98
C GLU A 31 11.12 14.24 -6.26
N SER A 32 11.54 14.11 -4.99
CA SER A 32 12.03 15.22 -4.18
C SER A 32 13.37 14.82 -3.56
N ALA A 33 14.34 15.75 -3.57
CA ALA A 33 15.66 15.53 -3.00
C ALA A 33 15.62 15.25 -1.49
N HIS A 34 14.54 15.65 -0.83
CA HIS A 34 14.32 15.49 0.61
C HIS A 34 13.61 14.18 0.99
N TYR A 35 13.11 13.42 0.02
CA TYR A 35 12.37 12.18 0.29
C TYR A 35 13.28 10.96 0.30
N GLY A 36 12.76 9.84 0.80
CA GLY A 36 13.50 8.57 0.84
C GLY A 36 14.72 8.63 1.74
N ARG A 37 14.59 9.28 2.89
CA ARG A 37 15.60 9.35 3.96
C ARG A 37 15.12 8.57 5.15
N PHE A 38 15.97 7.69 5.68
CA PHE A 38 15.57 6.76 6.72
C PHE A 38 16.57 6.69 7.85
N VAL A 39 16.06 6.33 9.02
CA VAL A 39 16.82 5.97 10.22
C VAL A 39 16.24 4.68 10.78
N ARG A 40 17.04 3.87 11.49
CA ARG A 40 16.51 2.70 12.21
C ARG A 40 15.97 3.14 13.57
N LYS A 41 14.79 2.65 13.94
CA LYS A 41 14.21 2.90 15.27
C LYS A 41 15.10 2.36 16.40
N THR A 42 15.65 1.17 16.20
CA THR A 42 16.65 0.50 17.04
C THR A 42 17.56 -0.35 16.15
N ALA A 43 18.63 -0.95 16.68
CA ALA A 43 19.56 -1.76 15.88
C ALA A 43 18.90 -2.85 15.04
N ASN A 44 17.81 -3.46 15.55
CA ASN A 44 17.03 -4.50 14.88
C ASN A 44 15.56 -4.09 14.62
N GLY A 45 15.21 -2.82 14.88
CA GLY A 45 13.86 -2.31 14.71
C GLY A 45 13.59 -1.86 13.27
N PRO A 46 12.33 -1.58 12.93
CA PRO A 46 11.96 -1.14 11.58
C PRO A 46 12.62 0.19 11.22
N LEU A 47 12.72 0.45 9.91
CA LEU A 47 13.06 1.78 9.41
C LEU A 47 11.94 2.78 9.69
N LEU A 48 12.34 4.01 9.98
CA LEU A 48 11.49 5.18 10.11
C LEU A 48 11.81 6.14 8.96
N ARG A 49 10.78 6.72 8.34
CA ARG A 49 10.93 7.74 7.32
C ARG A 49 11.14 9.10 7.99
N LEU A 50 12.15 9.82 7.52
CA LEU A 50 12.40 11.18 7.96
C LEU A 50 11.58 12.16 7.14
N ASP A 51 10.99 13.15 7.81
CA ASP A 51 10.47 14.36 7.19
C ASP A 51 11.59 15.39 7.05
N PHE A 52 11.37 16.40 6.20
CA PHE A 52 12.29 17.50 6.02
C PHE A 52 11.61 18.82 6.35
N ASP A 53 12.12 19.51 7.35
CA ASP A 53 11.68 20.85 7.69
C ASP A 53 12.41 21.86 6.80
N LEU A 54 11.67 22.45 5.86
CA LEU A 54 12.16 23.49 4.96
C LEU A 54 12.65 24.75 5.70
N THR A 55 12.12 25.03 6.90
CA THR A 55 12.47 26.22 7.67
C THR A 55 13.85 26.08 8.30
N SER A 56 14.10 24.96 8.98
CA SER A 56 15.39 24.69 9.61
C SER A 56 16.43 24.07 8.67
N GLY A 57 15.99 23.53 7.52
CA GLY A 57 16.84 22.79 6.58
C GLY A 57 17.33 21.46 7.15
N ARG A 58 16.57 20.86 8.07
CA ARG A 58 16.97 19.64 8.80
C ARG A 58 15.95 18.52 8.61
N TYR A 59 16.44 17.30 8.70
CA TYR A 59 15.59 16.12 8.77
C TYR A 59 15.06 15.91 10.18
N THR A 60 13.81 15.49 10.27
CA THR A 60 13.11 15.30 11.53
C THR A 60 12.30 14.02 11.56
N LEU A 61 12.16 13.43 12.74
CA LEU A 61 11.07 12.49 13.03
C LEU A 61 9.89 13.26 13.66
N PRO A 62 8.63 12.93 13.30
CA PRO A 62 7.47 13.46 13.99
C PRO A 62 7.54 13.18 15.49
N GLY A 63 7.22 14.19 16.30
CA GLY A 63 7.17 14.02 17.74
C GLY A 63 6.00 13.10 18.14
N ARG A 64 6.25 12.16 19.05
CA ARG A 64 5.20 11.26 19.55
C ARG A 64 4.14 12.04 20.32
N ALA A 65 2.86 11.70 20.11
CA ALA A 65 1.72 12.26 20.84
C ALA A 65 1.70 13.80 20.90
N GLY A 66 2.09 14.47 19.80
CA GLY A 66 2.12 15.94 19.73
C GLY A 66 3.37 16.58 20.35
N GLY A 67 4.39 15.78 20.67
CA GLY A 67 5.71 16.27 21.05
C GLY A 67 6.40 17.06 19.94
N GLN A 68 7.50 17.73 20.28
CA GLN A 68 8.32 18.42 19.29
C GLN A 68 9.01 17.42 18.34
N PRO A 69 9.14 17.76 17.04
CA PRO A 69 9.91 16.93 16.11
C PRO A 69 11.35 16.75 16.59
N GLU A 70 11.87 15.54 16.46
CA GLU A 70 13.26 15.22 16.79
C GLU A 70 14.13 15.45 15.57
N VAL A 71 15.19 16.26 15.68
CA VAL A 71 16.16 16.46 14.60
C VAL A 71 17.08 15.25 14.51
N VAL A 72 17.11 14.59 13.36
CA VAL A 72 17.86 13.34 13.14
C VAL A 72 18.62 13.44 11.82
N LYS A 73 19.80 12.82 11.74
CA LYS A 73 20.53 12.69 10.47
C LYS A 73 20.11 11.38 9.77
N PRO A 74 19.87 11.39 8.44
CA PRO A 74 19.61 10.15 7.70
C PRO A 74 20.76 9.15 7.85
N GLU A 75 20.43 7.88 8.13
CA GLU A 75 21.38 6.77 8.09
C GLU A 75 21.47 6.15 6.70
N SER A 76 20.37 6.19 5.95
CA SER A 76 20.30 5.68 4.58
C SER A 76 19.44 6.55 3.69
N THR A 77 19.61 6.36 2.39
CA THR A 77 18.89 7.07 1.34
C THR A 77 18.52 6.09 0.24
N GLN A 78 17.24 6.06 -0.13
CA GLN A 78 16.75 5.32 -1.30
C GLN A 78 15.86 6.25 -2.12
N THR A 79 16.19 6.42 -3.40
CA THR A 79 15.40 7.29 -4.29
C THR A 79 14.07 6.64 -4.61
N LEU A 80 13.06 7.45 -4.93
CA LEU A 80 11.73 6.94 -5.28
C LEU A 80 11.80 6.16 -6.59
N HIS A 81 12.51 6.69 -7.60
CA HIS A 81 12.70 5.98 -8.87
C HIS A 81 13.36 4.62 -8.66
N TYR A 82 14.37 4.55 -7.80
CA TYR A 82 15.03 3.27 -7.55
C TYR A 82 14.08 2.27 -6.88
N SER A 83 13.29 2.71 -5.89
CA SER A 83 12.25 1.87 -5.29
C SER A 83 11.20 1.39 -6.30
N LEU A 84 10.83 2.23 -7.28
CA LEU A 84 9.87 1.86 -8.31
C LEU A 84 10.42 0.81 -9.28
N ASP A 85 11.71 0.90 -9.64
CA ASP A 85 12.36 -0.13 -10.46
C ASP A 85 12.49 -1.46 -9.69
N VAL A 86 12.88 -1.42 -8.40
CA VAL A 86 12.99 -2.62 -7.54
C VAL A 86 11.66 -3.36 -7.38
N LEU A 87 10.56 -2.62 -7.28
CA LEU A 87 9.24 -3.17 -6.96
C LEU A 87 8.32 -3.33 -8.19
N ASP A 88 8.83 -3.10 -9.40
CA ASP A 88 8.03 -3.12 -10.62
C ASP A 88 7.36 -4.49 -10.85
N GLY A 89 6.03 -4.48 -10.82
CA GLY A 89 5.17 -5.62 -11.06
C GLY A 89 5.12 -6.70 -10.01
N ILE A 90 5.68 -6.45 -8.83
CA ILE A 90 5.55 -7.35 -7.70
C ILE A 90 4.27 -6.99 -6.94
N TRP A 91 3.47 -7.99 -6.57
CA TRP A 91 2.38 -7.79 -5.61
C TRP A 91 2.94 -7.75 -4.20
N LEU A 92 2.64 -6.67 -3.47
CA LEU A 92 3.17 -6.40 -2.14
C LEU A 92 2.04 -6.26 -1.12
N PRO A 93 2.29 -6.59 0.15
CA PRO A 93 1.34 -6.31 1.23
C PRO A 93 1.07 -4.81 1.35
N LEU A 94 -0.21 -4.47 1.59
CA LEU A 94 -0.68 -3.10 1.72
C LEU A 94 -1.44 -2.94 3.05
N PRO A 95 -1.02 -2.03 3.95
CA PRO A 95 -1.63 -1.85 5.27
C PRO A 95 -2.91 -1.01 5.16
N PHE A 96 -4.00 -1.66 4.76
CA PHE A 96 -5.33 -1.08 4.75
C PHE A 96 -6.04 -1.45 6.05
N LEU A 97 -5.92 -0.59 7.05
CA LEU A 97 -6.32 -0.89 8.42
C LEU A 97 -7.68 -0.28 8.74
N ARG A 98 -8.33 -0.79 9.80
CA ARG A 98 -9.55 -0.18 10.33
C ARG A 98 -9.27 1.27 10.74
N PHE A 99 -10.18 2.16 10.40
CA PHE A 99 -9.99 3.60 10.50
C PHE A 99 -11.19 4.28 11.16
N ASN A 100 -10.90 5.10 12.17
CA ASN A 100 -11.82 6.05 12.76
C ASN A 100 -11.32 7.48 12.47
N PRO A 101 -12.19 8.39 12.01
CA PRO A 101 -11.83 9.81 11.86
C PRO A 101 -11.34 10.42 13.18
N PRO A 102 -10.36 11.36 13.16
CA PRO A 102 -9.78 11.98 11.96
C PRO A 102 -8.61 11.21 11.33
N ARG A 103 -7.86 10.39 12.09
CA ARG A 103 -6.84 9.46 11.58
C ARG A 103 -6.38 8.46 12.64
N THR A 104 -7.34 7.81 13.29
CA THR A 104 -7.05 6.79 14.31
C THR A 104 -7.19 5.42 13.69
N PHE A 105 -6.08 4.70 13.62
CA PHE A 105 -6.05 3.32 13.13
C PHE A 105 -6.23 2.34 14.28
N ILE A 106 -6.86 1.21 13.97
CA ILE A 106 -6.96 0.04 14.84
C ILE A 106 -6.27 -1.11 14.12
N ASP A 107 -5.54 -1.92 14.88
CA ASP A 107 -4.77 -3.05 14.35
C ASP A 107 -5.62 -4.01 13.51
N GLY A 108 -5.01 -4.43 12.40
CA GLY A 108 -5.63 -5.28 11.42
C GLY A 108 -6.78 -4.64 10.63
N PRO A 109 -7.24 -5.32 9.58
CA PRO A 109 -6.75 -6.61 9.12
C PRO A 109 -5.45 -6.50 8.33
N ASP A 110 -4.51 -7.41 8.57
CA ASP A 110 -3.15 -7.33 8.04
C ASP A 110 -2.99 -8.08 6.71
N ASN A 111 -3.94 -8.95 6.34
CA ASN A 111 -3.79 -9.88 5.23
C ASN A 111 -5.01 -9.91 4.28
N TRP A 112 -5.42 -8.75 3.79
CA TRP A 112 -6.55 -8.64 2.85
C TRP A 112 -6.33 -7.66 1.70
N ALA A 113 -5.34 -6.77 1.80
CA ALA A 113 -5.05 -5.79 0.77
C ALA A 113 -3.65 -5.98 0.18
N ARG A 114 -3.52 -5.73 -1.12
CA ARG A 114 -2.29 -5.80 -1.89
C ARG A 114 -2.16 -4.61 -2.84
N ILE A 115 -0.93 -4.32 -3.23
CA ILE A 115 -0.61 -3.33 -4.26
C ILE A 115 0.33 -3.93 -5.30
N GLN A 116 0.17 -3.52 -6.55
CA GLN A 116 1.17 -3.66 -7.60
C GLN A 116 1.38 -2.29 -8.26
N VAL A 117 2.64 -1.94 -8.54
CA VAL A 117 2.98 -0.80 -9.38
C VAL A 117 3.63 -1.31 -10.65
N ARG A 118 3.24 -0.77 -11.80
CA ARG A 118 3.79 -1.10 -13.11
C ARG A 118 4.21 0.15 -13.85
N LYS A 119 5.48 0.23 -14.23
CA LYS A 119 5.98 1.21 -15.17
C LYS A 119 5.43 0.90 -16.56
N LEU A 120 4.94 1.94 -17.24
CA LEU A 120 4.48 1.83 -18.62
C LEU A 120 5.65 2.04 -19.57
N SER A 121 5.66 1.32 -20.69
CA SER A 121 6.65 1.52 -21.75
C SER A 121 6.53 2.90 -22.41
N GLU A 122 5.31 3.40 -22.48
CA GLU A 122 4.96 4.75 -22.94
C GLU A 122 3.86 5.31 -22.02
N PRO A 123 3.78 6.63 -21.81
CA PRO A 123 2.70 7.23 -21.04
C PRO A 123 1.31 6.85 -21.57
N ASP A 124 0.33 6.71 -20.67
CA ASP A 124 -1.05 6.46 -21.08
C ASP A 124 -1.70 7.69 -21.74
N SER A 125 -2.96 7.57 -22.16
CA SER A 125 -3.69 8.67 -22.81
C SER A 125 -3.88 9.91 -21.92
N ALA A 126 -3.70 9.78 -20.60
CA ALA A 126 -3.73 10.88 -19.64
C ALA A 126 -2.31 11.34 -19.24
N GLY A 127 -1.26 10.81 -19.86
CA GLY A 127 0.13 11.17 -19.60
C GLY A 127 0.74 10.49 -18.36
N ASN A 128 0.06 9.50 -17.78
CA ASN A 128 0.59 8.76 -16.63
C ASN A 128 1.70 7.81 -17.06
N THR A 129 2.81 7.77 -16.32
CA THR A 129 3.92 6.85 -16.61
C THR A 129 3.85 5.52 -15.85
N HIS A 130 3.02 5.45 -14.81
CA HIS A 130 2.85 4.25 -14.00
C HIS A 130 1.36 3.91 -13.83
N ARG A 131 1.08 2.60 -13.77
CA ARG A 131 -0.18 2.02 -13.31
C ARG A 131 -0.01 1.53 -11.88
N ILE A 132 -0.97 1.84 -11.02
CA ILE A 132 -1.02 1.36 -9.64
C ILE A 132 -2.33 0.61 -9.48
N THR A 133 -2.26 -0.65 -9.07
CA THR A 133 -3.45 -1.46 -8.81
C THR A 133 -3.47 -1.87 -7.35
N LEU A 134 -4.56 -1.53 -6.66
CA LEU A 134 -4.85 -2.03 -5.32
C LEU A 134 -5.81 -3.21 -5.45
N ALA A 135 -5.57 -4.28 -4.71
CA ALA A 135 -6.42 -5.47 -4.71
C ALA A 135 -6.89 -5.76 -3.27
N PHE A 136 -8.19 -5.98 -3.11
CA PHE A 136 -8.83 -6.23 -1.82
C PHE A 136 -9.54 -7.58 -1.84
N ASP A 137 -9.12 -8.52 -1.00
CA ASP A 137 -9.86 -9.74 -0.71
C ASP A 137 -11.08 -9.38 0.17
N SER A 138 -12.25 -9.40 -0.42
CA SER A 138 -13.50 -9.05 0.25
C SER A 138 -14.10 -10.21 1.05
N GLN A 139 -13.40 -11.33 1.18
CA GLN A 139 -13.87 -12.49 1.93
C GLN A 139 -13.89 -12.19 3.42
N LEU A 140 -15.08 -12.20 4.03
CA LEU A 140 -15.19 -11.96 5.47
C LEU A 140 -14.69 -13.19 6.25
N ALA A 141 -13.90 -12.93 7.29
CA ALA A 141 -13.43 -13.93 8.24
C ALA A 141 -14.60 -14.54 9.00
N LYS A 142 -14.82 -15.85 8.81
CA LYS A 142 -15.78 -16.64 9.61
C LYS A 142 -15.08 -17.40 10.75
N ASN A 143 -13.94 -18.04 10.43
CA ASN A 143 -13.16 -18.88 11.35
C ASN A 143 -11.68 -18.46 11.41
N MET A 144 -11.37 -17.22 11.00
CA MET A 144 -10.01 -16.66 11.01
C MET A 144 -9.92 -15.59 12.09
N PRO A 145 -8.74 -15.35 12.70
CA PRO A 145 -8.53 -14.20 13.57
C PRO A 145 -8.91 -12.90 12.84
N ALA A 146 -9.68 -12.03 13.50
CA ALA A 146 -10.14 -10.75 12.94
C ALA A 146 -8.98 -9.77 12.60
N ALA A 147 -7.77 -10.07 13.08
CA ALA A 147 -6.53 -9.39 12.73
C ALA A 147 -6.04 -9.69 11.32
N LEU A 148 -6.50 -10.77 10.66
CA LEU A 148 -5.98 -11.16 9.34
C LEU A 148 -6.87 -10.73 8.17
N ALA A 149 -8.19 -10.72 8.35
CA ALA A 149 -9.14 -10.33 7.31
C ALA A 149 -10.34 -9.56 7.92
N PRO A 150 -11.03 -8.73 7.12
CA PRO A 150 -12.28 -8.08 7.55
C PRO A 150 -13.29 -9.11 8.04
N CYS A 151 -14.12 -8.75 9.02
CA CYS A 151 -15.09 -9.67 9.63
C CYS A 151 -16.53 -9.16 9.51
N GLU A 152 -17.50 -9.97 9.96
CA GLU A 152 -18.93 -9.62 9.89
C GLU A 152 -19.27 -8.36 10.70
N ASN A 153 -18.59 -8.14 11.83
CA ASN A 153 -18.76 -6.90 12.60
C ASN A 153 -18.33 -5.66 11.82
N ASP A 154 -17.31 -5.76 10.96
CA ASP A 154 -16.88 -4.63 10.13
C ASP A 154 -17.97 -4.23 9.13
N LEU A 155 -18.66 -5.21 8.55
CA LEU A 155 -19.80 -4.97 7.66
C LEU A 155 -20.98 -4.35 8.43
N LEU A 156 -21.36 -4.94 9.57
CA LEU A 156 -22.53 -4.51 10.34
C LEU A 156 -22.38 -3.09 10.92
N ASN A 157 -21.17 -2.75 11.37
CA ASN A 157 -20.89 -1.43 11.94
C ASN A 157 -20.58 -0.37 10.89
N GLY A 158 -20.49 -0.74 9.60
CA GLY A 158 -20.04 0.16 8.55
C GLY A 158 -18.61 0.65 8.75
N THR A 159 -17.74 -0.20 9.31
CA THR A 159 -16.33 0.11 9.57
C THR A 159 -15.67 0.59 8.28
N ARG A 160 -14.90 1.68 8.39
CA ARG A 160 -14.09 2.22 7.31
C ARG A 160 -12.67 1.68 7.43
N PHE A 161 -12.03 1.52 6.29
CA PHE A 161 -10.66 1.10 6.16
C PHE A 161 -9.90 2.13 5.34
N ALA A 162 -8.66 2.43 5.73
CA ALA A 162 -7.85 3.41 5.04
C ALA A 162 -6.40 2.95 4.96
N LEU A 163 -5.66 3.53 4.02
CA LEU A 163 -4.22 3.33 3.92
C LEU A 163 -3.50 3.94 5.12
N ALA A 164 -2.87 3.08 5.93
CA ALA A 164 -1.83 3.45 6.86
C ALA A 164 -0.52 3.63 6.09
N TRP A 165 0.24 4.69 6.35
CA TRP A 165 1.50 4.92 5.65
C TRP A 165 2.53 5.72 6.45
N ARG A 166 2.14 6.31 7.57
CA ARG A 166 3.07 7.00 8.47
C ARG A 166 3.75 5.99 9.38
N ASP A 167 4.96 6.31 9.83
CA ASP A 167 5.80 5.46 10.67
C ASP A 167 5.06 4.83 11.87
N GLU A 168 4.28 5.64 12.61
CA GLU A 168 3.52 5.15 13.77
C GLU A 168 2.35 4.23 13.40
N GLU A 169 1.80 4.38 12.19
CA GLU A 169 0.65 3.62 11.71
C GLU A 169 1.04 2.26 11.15
N VAL A 170 2.29 2.14 10.66
CA VAL A 170 2.79 0.92 9.99
C VAL A 170 3.73 0.09 10.86
N ALA A 171 4.10 0.56 12.05
CA ALA A 171 5.08 -0.10 12.92
C ALA A 171 4.71 -1.55 13.23
N ASP A 172 3.49 -1.79 13.72
CA ASP A 172 3.04 -3.13 14.11
C ASP A 172 2.83 -4.06 12.90
N PHE A 173 2.54 -3.46 11.73
CA PHE A 173 2.43 -4.18 10.46
C PHE A 173 3.81 -4.66 9.98
N LEU A 174 4.86 -3.83 10.11
CA LEU A 174 6.24 -4.19 9.78
C LEU A 174 6.82 -5.23 10.75
N ASP A 175 6.35 -5.29 12.00
CA ASP A 175 6.78 -6.28 12.98
C ASP A 175 6.25 -7.70 12.67
N GLN A 176 5.31 -7.84 11.71
CA GLN A 176 4.84 -9.15 11.25
C GLN A 176 5.93 -9.88 10.47
N THR A 177 6.34 -11.06 10.95
CA THR A 177 7.43 -11.86 10.35
C THR A 177 7.20 -12.22 8.88
N TRP A 178 5.95 -12.44 8.47
CA TRP A 178 5.60 -12.75 7.10
C TRP A 178 5.71 -11.53 6.17
N ILE A 179 5.49 -10.31 6.69
CA ILE A 179 5.70 -9.06 5.95
C ILE A 179 7.19 -8.87 5.70
N ASP A 180 8.00 -8.93 6.76
CA ASP A 180 9.45 -8.78 6.65
C ASP A 180 10.03 -9.82 5.68
N GLY A 181 9.61 -11.08 5.79
CA GLY A 181 10.01 -12.16 4.87
C GLY A 181 9.65 -11.86 3.40
N TRP A 182 8.42 -11.43 3.12
CA TRP A 182 7.98 -11.10 1.76
C TRP A 182 8.79 -9.95 1.16
N LEU A 183 8.98 -8.86 1.92
CA LEU A 183 9.73 -7.69 1.44
C LEU A 183 11.19 -8.04 1.18
N ARG A 184 11.82 -8.84 2.07
CA ARG A 184 13.18 -9.35 1.86
C ARG A 184 13.29 -10.19 0.59
N GLU A 185 12.37 -11.13 0.38
CA GLU A 185 12.38 -12.00 -0.79
C GLU A 185 12.22 -11.20 -2.09
N SER A 186 11.29 -10.24 -2.11
CA SER A 186 11.05 -9.36 -3.27
C SER A 186 12.32 -8.58 -3.65
N PHE A 187 12.98 -7.98 -2.66
CA PHE A 187 14.24 -7.28 -2.87
C PHE A 187 15.37 -8.21 -3.32
N LEU A 188 15.52 -9.37 -2.67
CA LEU A 188 16.57 -10.34 -3.00
C LEU A 188 16.46 -10.84 -4.44
N GLN A 189 15.24 -11.07 -4.91
CA GLN A 189 14.99 -11.46 -6.28
C GLN A 189 15.51 -10.38 -7.25
N TYR A 190 15.16 -9.12 -7.02
CA TYR A 190 15.62 -8.01 -7.87
C TYR A 190 17.14 -7.82 -7.79
N ALA A 191 17.69 -7.71 -6.59
CA ALA A 191 19.12 -7.47 -6.36
C ALA A 191 20.01 -8.58 -6.95
N SER A 192 19.54 -9.84 -6.92
CA SER A 192 20.31 -10.98 -7.43
C SER A 192 20.10 -11.21 -8.93
N GLN A 193 18.87 -11.05 -9.44
CA GLN A 193 18.54 -11.44 -10.82
C GLN A 193 18.64 -10.28 -11.81
N VAL A 194 18.33 -9.05 -11.38
CA VAL A 194 18.31 -7.85 -12.24
C VAL A 194 19.63 -7.09 -12.10
N GLU A 195 20.04 -6.80 -10.88
CA GLU A 195 21.28 -6.04 -10.63
C GLU A 195 22.52 -6.92 -10.55
N ASN A 196 22.34 -8.23 -10.30
CA ASN A 196 23.43 -9.18 -10.11
C ASN A 196 24.46 -8.69 -9.06
N ARG A 197 23.95 -8.15 -7.94
CA ARG A 197 24.79 -7.68 -6.83
C ARG A 197 25.62 -8.83 -6.26
N SER A 198 26.84 -8.51 -5.81
CA SER A 198 27.65 -9.48 -5.07
C SER A 198 26.99 -9.88 -3.75
N GLU A 199 27.32 -11.07 -3.25
CA GLU A 199 26.82 -11.55 -1.96
C GLU A 199 27.13 -10.57 -0.82
N GLN A 200 28.33 -9.97 -0.81
CA GLN A 200 28.72 -8.97 0.18
C GLN A 200 27.84 -7.71 0.11
N ALA A 201 27.51 -7.24 -1.10
CA ALA A 201 26.63 -6.09 -1.29
C ALA A 201 25.19 -6.39 -0.85
N ILE A 202 24.69 -7.59 -1.14
CA ILE A 202 23.38 -8.06 -0.67
C ILE A 202 23.33 -8.12 0.86
N GLN A 203 24.35 -8.71 1.50
CA GLN A 203 24.41 -8.79 2.96
C GLN A 203 24.45 -7.39 3.61
N GLN A 204 25.16 -6.44 3.00
CA GLN A 204 25.17 -5.06 3.48
C GLN A 204 23.79 -4.41 3.35
N ALA A 205 23.10 -4.57 2.21
CA ALA A 205 21.76 -4.05 1.96
C ALA A 205 20.71 -4.61 2.93
N LEU A 206 20.78 -5.91 3.22
CA LEU A 206 19.90 -6.57 4.20
C LEU A 206 20.13 -6.05 5.62
N ARG A 207 21.38 -5.79 6.01
CA ARG A 207 21.72 -5.22 7.34
C ARG A 207 21.27 -3.77 7.48
N SER A 208 21.19 -3.02 6.39
CA SER A 208 20.67 -1.65 6.36
C SER A 208 19.17 -1.56 6.11
N PHE A 209 18.45 -2.69 6.05
CA PHE A 209 17.00 -2.75 5.80
C PHE A 209 16.56 -2.07 4.49
N GLU A 210 17.40 -2.13 3.44
CA GLU A 210 17.13 -1.49 2.13
C GLU A 210 15.77 -1.91 1.53
N TYR A 211 15.41 -3.18 1.70
CA TYR A 211 14.12 -3.72 1.29
C TYR A 211 12.91 -3.03 1.96
N GLN A 212 13.00 -2.64 3.23
CA GLN A 212 11.94 -1.88 3.90
C GLN A 212 11.86 -0.46 3.36
N ALA A 213 13.01 0.18 3.09
CA ALA A 213 13.06 1.53 2.54
C ALA A 213 12.33 1.63 1.19
N HIS A 214 12.45 0.60 0.33
CA HIS A 214 11.71 0.57 -0.93
C HIS A 214 10.20 0.54 -0.73
N TRP A 215 9.73 -0.31 0.18
CA TRP A 215 8.30 -0.41 0.50
C TRP A 215 7.76 0.85 1.18
N LEU A 216 8.51 1.48 2.09
CA LEU A 216 8.12 2.74 2.72
C LEU A 216 8.05 3.91 1.73
N ASN A 217 8.96 3.97 0.76
CA ASN A 217 8.87 4.92 -0.36
C ASN A 217 7.58 4.71 -1.15
N LEU A 218 7.20 3.45 -1.41
CA LEU A 218 5.95 3.13 -2.08
C LEU A 218 4.73 3.58 -1.27
N LEU A 219 4.68 3.30 0.04
CA LEU A 219 3.57 3.78 0.87
C LEU A 219 3.47 5.30 0.93
N THR A 220 4.61 5.99 0.98
CA THR A 220 4.65 7.46 0.97
C THR A 220 4.16 8.01 -0.37
N LEU A 221 4.54 7.39 -1.49
CA LEU A 221 4.02 7.74 -2.81
C LEU A 221 2.49 7.69 -2.83
N LEU A 222 1.90 6.62 -2.28
CA LEU A 222 0.45 6.47 -2.20
C LEU A 222 -0.19 7.49 -1.25
N GLY A 223 0.45 7.78 -0.12
CA GLY A 223 -0.09 8.69 0.90
C GLY A 223 -0.03 10.16 0.50
N GLU A 224 0.97 10.56 -0.30
CA GLU A 224 1.24 11.96 -0.62
C GLU A 224 0.91 12.35 -2.06
N GLN A 225 1.02 11.42 -3.01
CA GLN A 225 0.86 11.73 -4.45
C GLN A 225 -0.36 11.06 -5.07
N LEU A 226 -1.05 10.18 -4.34
CA LEU A 226 -2.26 9.53 -4.80
C LEU A 226 -3.42 9.80 -3.84
N THR A 227 -4.61 10.09 -4.38
CA THR A 227 -5.82 10.17 -3.55
C THR A 227 -6.36 8.76 -3.34
N VAL A 228 -5.76 8.01 -2.42
CA VAL A 228 -6.22 6.65 -2.08
C VAL A 228 -7.51 6.75 -1.26
N PRO A 229 -8.64 6.20 -1.74
CA PRO A 229 -9.93 6.36 -1.08
C PRO A 229 -10.05 5.49 0.17
N GLU A 230 -10.89 5.92 1.10
CA GLU A 230 -11.34 5.05 2.19
C GLU A 230 -12.30 3.98 1.68
N VAL A 231 -12.17 2.77 2.19
CA VAL A 231 -12.98 1.62 1.79
C VAL A 231 -13.97 1.25 2.88
N LYS A 232 -15.17 0.80 2.51
CA LYS A 232 -16.11 0.14 3.42
C LYS A 232 -16.80 -1.03 2.72
N PHE A 233 -17.38 -1.94 3.49
CA PHE A 233 -18.16 -3.04 2.91
C PHE A 233 -19.65 -2.70 2.77
N CYS A 234 -20.28 -3.31 1.78
CA CYS A 234 -21.72 -3.51 1.73
C CYS A 234 -22.05 -4.97 1.48
N ASP A 235 -23.28 -5.35 1.82
CA ASP A 235 -23.84 -6.63 1.43
C ASP A 235 -24.42 -6.54 0.00
N THR A 236 -24.35 -7.65 -0.73
CA THR A 236 -25.08 -7.89 -1.97
C THR A 236 -26.60 -7.74 -1.81
N TYR A 237 -27.13 -7.90 -0.58
CA TYR A 237 -28.55 -7.72 -0.26
C TYR A 237 -28.98 -6.26 -0.09
N VAL A 238 -28.50 -5.33 -0.93
CA VAL A 238 -29.25 -4.09 -1.15
C VAL A 238 -30.36 -4.43 -2.13
N LYS A 239 -31.52 -4.87 -1.61
CA LYS A 239 -32.78 -4.71 -2.35
C LYS A 239 -32.81 -3.27 -2.81
N HIS A 240 -32.79 -3.06 -4.12
CA HIS A 240 -33.21 -1.81 -4.72
C HIS A 240 -34.53 -1.39 -4.08
N ALA A 241 -34.51 -0.47 -3.13
CA ALA A 241 -35.63 0.42 -2.91
C ALA A 241 -35.73 1.21 -4.22
N ARG A 242 -36.56 0.69 -5.14
CA ARG A 242 -36.90 1.32 -6.40
C ARG A 242 -37.40 2.74 -6.09
N ASN A 243 -36.60 3.74 -6.40
CA ASN A 243 -37.13 5.02 -6.84
C ASN A 243 -37.07 5.00 -8.38
N PRO A 244 -38.20 4.84 -9.09
CA PRO A 244 -38.22 4.87 -10.54
C PRO A 244 -38.06 6.34 -10.98
N GLY A 245 -36.83 6.82 -11.14
CA GLY A 245 -36.64 8.20 -11.56
C GLY A 245 -35.21 8.73 -11.78
N ARG A 246 -34.14 7.98 -11.54
CA ARG A 246 -32.78 8.46 -11.84
C ARG A 246 -31.95 7.40 -12.55
N SER A 247 -31.59 7.71 -13.79
CA SER A 247 -30.57 7.00 -14.56
C SER A 247 -29.19 7.46 -14.09
N ASP A 248 -28.58 6.74 -13.16
CA ASP A 248 -27.14 6.85 -12.92
C ASP A 248 -26.43 5.82 -13.79
N SER A 249 -25.85 6.30 -14.89
CA SER A 249 -24.92 5.57 -15.75
C SER A 249 -23.56 5.43 -15.03
N GLY A 250 -23.50 4.56 -14.02
CA GLY A 250 -22.27 4.17 -13.35
C GLY A 250 -21.59 3.03 -14.12
N CYS A 251 -20.40 3.30 -14.62
CA CYS A 251 -19.52 2.38 -15.35
C CYS A 251 -19.40 1.02 -14.63
N ARG A 252 -19.86 -0.06 -15.29
CA ARG A 252 -19.72 -1.44 -14.81
C ARG A 252 -18.62 -2.13 -15.62
N GLN A 253 -17.46 -2.33 -15.02
CA GLN A 253 -16.51 -3.35 -15.46
C GLN A 253 -15.88 -3.95 -14.21
N TYR A 254 -16.35 -5.13 -13.81
CA TYR A 254 -15.71 -5.95 -12.78
C TYR A 254 -15.08 -7.16 -13.49
N ALA A 255 -13.76 -7.28 -13.43
CA ALA A 255 -13.07 -8.50 -13.83
C ALA A 255 -13.04 -9.46 -12.64
N TYR A 256 -13.66 -10.63 -12.79
CA TYR A 256 -13.68 -11.69 -11.79
C TYR A 256 -12.56 -12.69 -12.07
N LEU A 257 -11.69 -12.95 -11.09
CA LEU A 257 -10.77 -14.10 -11.14
C LEU A 257 -11.19 -15.11 -10.07
N ARG A 258 -11.47 -16.35 -10.48
CA ARG A 258 -11.66 -17.49 -9.57
C ARG A 258 -10.29 -18.03 -9.15
N ARG A 259 -10.13 -18.21 -7.84
CA ARG A 259 -8.96 -18.88 -7.23
C ARG A 259 -8.90 -20.34 -7.70
N LEU A 260 -7.80 -20.73 -8.32
CA LEU A 260 -7.39 -22.13 -8.39
C LEU A 260 -6.29 -22.35 -7.35
N ASP A 261 -6.41 -23.41 -6.57
CA ASP A 261 -5.48 -23.75 -5.51
C ASP A 261 -4.05 -23.92 -6.06
N ARG A 262 -3.09 -23.37 -5.30
CA ARG A 262 -1.62 -23.38 -5.49
C ARG A 262 -1.03 -22.19 -6.28
N GLY A 263 -0.88 -21.08 -5.56
CA GLY A 263 0.43 -20.46 -5.30
C GLY A 263 1.33 -20.03 -6.46
N SER A 264 0.83 -19.90 -7.69
CA SER A 264 1.58 -19.29 -8.79
C SER A 264 0.63 -18.43 -9.62
N TRP A 265 0.89 -17.12 -9.63
CA TRP A 265 0.13 -16.16 -10.42
C TRP A 265 0.97 -15.77 -11.63
N ARG A 266 0.57 -16.18 -12.83
CA ARG A 266 1.01 -15.57 -14.09
C ARG A 266 -0.16 -14.79 -14.68
N CYS A 267 0.11 -13.59 -15.17
CA CYS A 267 -0.83 -12.85 -16.01
C CYS A 267 -0.89 -13.51 -17.38
N GLU A 268 -2.10 -13.74 -17.90
CA GLU A 268 -2.36 -13.76 -19.35
C GLU A 268 -2.83 -12.38 -19.79
#